data_AF-A0A834IHR7-F1
#
_entry.id   AF-A0A834IHR7-F1
#
_cell.length_a   1.000
_cell.length_b   1.000
_cell.length_c   1.000
_cell.angle_alpha   90.00
_cell.angle_beta   90.00
_cell.angle_gamma   90.00
#
_symmetry.space_group_name_H-M   'P 1'
#
loop_
_entity.id
_entity.type
_entity.pdbx_description
1 polymer ?
#
loop_
_entity_poly.entity_id
_entity_poly.type
_entity_poly.pdbx_seq_one_letter_code
_entity_poly.pdbx_strand_id
1 'polypeptide(L)' 'MKGVVFFVAFLALYIVSTSGDDSLKCEPGQFKQQDCNQCSCTETGIWICTRKFCYNKREAASSELIPEWERK' A
#
# COMPACT_ATOMS: atom_id res chain seq x y z
N MET A 1 -11.58 25.24 35.91
CA MET A 1 -12.11 24.20 34.99
C MET A 1 -12.19 24.69 33.54
N LYS A 2 -12.84 25.83 33.25
CA LYS A 2 -12.92 26.39 31.87
C LYS A 2 -11.53 26.54 31.19
N GLY A 3 -10.56 27.15 31.88
CA GLY A 3 -9.19 27.33 31.34
C GLY A 3 -8.42 26.02 31.10
N VAL A 4 -8.63 25.00 31.95
CA VAL A 4 -8.03 23.66 31.78
C VAL A 4 -8.63 22.96 30.56
N VAL A 5 -9.95 23.09 30.37
CA VAL A 5 -10.66 22.53 29.21
C VAL A 5 -10.20 23.17 27.90
N PHE A 6 -10.00 24.50 27.87
CA PHE A 6 -9.43 25.16 26.69
C PHE A 6 -8.00 24.70 26.40
N PHE A 7 -7.16 24.60 27.42
CA PHE A 7 -5.78 24.17 27.25
C PHE A 7 -5.68 22.74 26.70
N VAL A 8 -6.51 21.83 27.24
CA VAL A 8 -6.61 20.45 26.77
C VAL A 8 -7.14 20.39 25.32
N ALA A 9 -8.11 21.24 24.96
CA ALA A 9 -8.63 21.30 23.60
C ALA A 9 -7.60 21.83 22.59
N PHE A 10 -6.85 22.87 22.94
CA PHE A 10 -5.78 23.41 22.07
C PHE A 10 -4.63 22.43 21.89
N LEU A 11 -4.21 21.74 22.96
CA LEU A 11 -3.21 20.67 22.88
C LEU A 11 -3.71 19.51 22.02
N ALA A 12 -4.94 19.06 22.22
CA ALA A 12 -5.53 17.99 21.41
C ALA A 12 -5.62 18.37 19.92
N LEU A 13 -6.02 19.61 19.60
CA LEU A 13 -6.06 20.10 18.21
C LEU A 13 -4.67 20.24 17.58
N TYR A 14 -3.67 20.66 18.36
CA TYR A 14 -2.27 20.71 17.91
C TYR A 14 -1.73 19.30 17.62
N ILE A 15 -2.03 18.33 18.48
CA ILE A 15 -1.63 16.92 18.32
C ILE A 15 -2.41 16.24 17.16
N VAL A 16 -3.69 16.59 16.95
CA VAL A 16 -4.52 16.03 15.86
C VAL A 16 -4.07 16.47 14.46
N SER A 17 -3.22 17.50 14.36
CA SER A 17 -2.71 18.00 13.07
C SER A 17 -1.79 16.99 12.36
N THR A 18 -1.37 15.92 13.04
CA THR A 18 -0.48 14.88 12.49
C THR A 18 -1.19 13.55 12.27
N SER A 19 -2.47 13.55 11.89
CA SER A 19 -3.13 12.35 11.37
C SER A 19 -2.58 12.01 9.98
N GLY A 20 -1.33 11.56 9.94
CA GLY A 20 -0.72 10.98 8.75
C GLY A 20 -1.39 9.65 8.46
N ASP A 21 -1.79 9.45 7.21
CA ASP A 21 -2.29 8.17 6.73
C ASP A 21 -1.16 7.13 6.82
N ASP A 22 -1.11 6.39 7.95
CA ASP A 22 -0.13 5.33 8.21
C ASP A 22 -0.27 4.15 7.26
N SER A 23 -1.32 4.09 6.43
CA SER A 23 -1.56 2.96 5.54
C SER A 23 -0.60 2.88 4.34
N LEU A 24 0.09 3.98 4.03
CA LEU A 24 1.11 4.04 2.96
C LEU A 24 2.54 3.83 3.44
N LYS A 25 2.80 4.01 4.74
CA LYS A 25 4.14 3.87 5.32
C LYS A 25 4.45 2.42 5.67
N CYS A 26 5.73 2.11 5.75
CA CYS A 26 6.23 0.81 6.17
C CYS A 26 7.46 0.94 7.07
N GLU A 27 7.79 -0.14 7.76
CA GLU A 27 8.99 -0.21 8.59
C GLU A 27 10.18 -0.71 7.75
N PRO A 28 11.36 -0.06 7.82
CA PRO A 28 12.54 -0.49 7.08
C PRO A 28 12.86 -1.97 7.27
N GLY A 29 13.23 -2.64 6.18
CA GLY A 29 13.50 -4.08 6.18
C GLY A 29 12.26 -4.98 6.09
N GLN A 30 11.04 -4.42 6.11
CA GLN A 30 9.84 -5.21 5.80
C GLN A 30 9.78 -5.62 4.32
N PHE A 31 9.17 -6.77 4.08
CA PHE A 31 8.90 -7.31 2.75
C PHE A 31 7.44 -7.72 2.63
N LYS A 32 6.87 -7.50 1.45
CA LYS A 32 5.53 -7.99 1.11
C LYS A 32 5.45 -8.38 -0.36
N GLN A 33 4.41 -9.14 -0.69
CA GLN A 33 4.02 -9.40 -2.06
C GLN A 33 2.70 -8.69 -2.35
N GLN A 34 2.68 -7.89 -3.41
CA GLN A 34 1.49 -7.22 -3.92
C GLN A 34 1.22 -7.76 -5.32
N ASP A 35 0.15 -8.52 -5.48
CA ASP A 35 -0.10 -9.37 -6.64
C ASP A 35 1.11 -10.30 -6.90
N CYS A 36 1.69 -10.26 -8.10
CA CYS A 36 2.90 -11.00 -8.44
C CYS A 36 4.19 -10.21 -8.16
N ASN A 37 4.08 -8.95 -7.72
CA ASN A 37 5.21 -8.08 -7.50
C ASN A 37 5.76 -8.22 -6.08
N GLN A 38 7.09 -8.25 -5.98
CA GLN A 38 7.77 -8.25 -4.69
C GLN A 38 8.08 -6.81 -4.31
N CYS A 39 7.84 -6.49 -3.04
CA CYS A 39 8.04 -5.16 -2.50
C CYS A 39 8.95 -5.21 -1.27
N SER A 40 9.82 -4.22 -1.13
CA SER A 40 10.63 -3.97 0.07
C SER A 40 10.41 -2.56 0.58
N CYS A 41 10.54 -2.39 1.90
CA CYS A 41 10.46 -1.08 2.51
C CYS A 41 11.84 -0.40 2.54
N THR A 42 11.90 0.87 2.11
CA THR A 42 13.11 1.70 2.23
C THR A 42 13.32 2.19 3.66
N GLU A 43 14.52 2.68 3.94
CA GLU A 43 14.84 3.40 5.20
C GLU A 43 13.96 4.62 5.44
N THR A 44 13.40 5.22 4.38
CA THR A 44 12.47 6.36 4.46
C THR A 44 11.01 5.95 4.67
N GLY A 45 10.73 4.65 4.82
CA GLY A 45 9.38 4.12 5.05
C GLY A 45 8.50 4.08 3.80
N ILE A 46 9.10 3.91 2.62
CA ILE A 46 8.40 3.86 1.33
C ILE A 46 8.50 2.45 0.75
N TRP A 47 7.38 1.91 0.27
CA TRP A 47 7.37 0.66 -0.48
C TRP A 47 7.96 0.85 -1.89
N ILE A 48 8.94 0.03 -2.25
CA ILE A 48 9.44 -0.11 -3.62
C ILE A 48 9.12 -1.52 -4.10
N CYS A 49 8.41 -1.62 -5.23
CA CYS A 49 7.99 -2.90 -5.80
C CYS A 49 8.58 -3.14 -7.18
N THR A 50 8.76 -4.41 -7.55
CA THR A 50 8.97 -4.80 -8.95
C THR A 50 7.78 -4.40 -9.82
N ARG A 51 7.94 -4.41 -11.15
CA ARG A 51 6.88 -4.06 -12.13
C ARG A 51 6.66 -5.18 -13.14
N LYS A 52 6.42 -6.40 -12.65
CA LYS A 52 5.98 -7.54 -13.45
C LYS A 52 4.52 -7.33 -13.86
N PHE A 53 4.22 -7.68 -15.10
CA PHE A 53 2.84 -7.84 -15.55
C PHE A 53 2.23 -9.05 -14.83
N CYS A 54 1.15 -8.84 -14.09
CA CYS A 54 0.50 -9.90 -13.33
C CYS A 54 -0.76 -10.34 -14.07
N TYR A 55 -0.77 -11.56 -14.58
CA TYR A 55 -1.98 -12.19 -15.12
C TYR A 55 -2.89 -12.57 -13.96
N ASN A 56 -4.17 -12.18 -14.03
CA ASN A 56 -5.15 -12.71 -13.09
C ASN A 56 -5.56 -14.14 -13.53
N LYS A 57 -6.01 -14.99 -12.58
CA LYS A 57 -6.41 -16.37 -12.91
C LYS A 57 -7.55 -16.45 -13.94
N ARG A 58 -8.36 -15.40 -14.08
CA ARG A 58 -9.46 -15.35 -15.05
C ARG A 58 -8.96 -15.09 -16.47
N GLU A 59 -7.93 -14.27 -16.62
CA GLU A 59 -7.22 -14.01 -17.88
C GLU A 59 -6.44 -15.24 -18.33
N ALA A 60 -5.79 -15.96 -17.41
CA ALA A 60 -5.10 -17.21 -17.75
C ALA A 60 -6.08 -18.26 -18.31
N ALA A 61 -7.23 -18.46 -17.65
CA ALA A 61 -8.28 -19.35 -18.15
C ALA A 61 -8.85 -18.87 -19.50
N SER A 62 -8.97 -17.56 -19.73
CA SER A 62 -9.40 -17.01 -21.02
C SER A 62 -8.35 -17.18 -22.13
N SER A 63 -7.05 -17.13 -21.79
CA SER A 63 -5.98 -17.33 -22.76
C SER A 63 -5.83 -18.80 -23.17
N GLU A 64 -6.26 -19.73 -22.32
CA GLU A 64 -6.27 -21.16 -22.60
C GLU A 64 -7.48 -21.56 -23.49
N LEU A 65 -8.53 -20.76 -23.50
CA LEU A 65 -9.64 -20.89 -24.46
C LEU A 65 -9.27 -20.42 -25.88
N ILE A 66 -8.08 -19.84 -26.09
CA ILE A 66 -7.64 -19.46 -27.44
C ILE A 66 -7.37 -20.75 -28.23
N PRO A 67 -8.13 -21.03 -29.30
CA PRO A 67 -7.92 -22.21 -30.11
C PRO A 67 -6.51 -22.22 -30.70
N GLU A 68 -5.94 -23.42 -30.85
CA GLU A 68 -4.56 -23.60 -31.32
C GLU A 68 -4.29 -22.98 -32.69
N TRP A 69 -5.32 -22.79 -33.52
CA TRP A 69 -5.23 -22.15 -34.84
C TRP A 69 -5.07 -20.61 -34.81
N GLU A 70 -5.26 -19.96 -33.65
CA GLU A 70 -4.99 -18.52 -33.47
C GLU A 70 -3.61 -18.25 -32.84
N ARG A 71 -2.95 -19.28 -32.31
CA ARG A 71 -1.61 -19.17 -31.73
C ARG A 71 -0.58 -19.21 -32.87
N LYS A 72 -0.20 -18.03 -33.38
CA LYS A 72 0.85 -17.87 -34.41
C LYS A 72 2.12 -18.67 -34.13
#